data_AF-A0A2D4LMJ7-F1
#
_entry.id   AF-A0A2D4LMJ7-F1
#
_cell.length_a   1.000
_cell.length_b   1.000
_cell.length_c   1.000
_cell.angle_alpha   90.00
_cell.angle_beta   90.00
_cell.angle_gamma   90.00
#
_symmetry.space_group_name_H-M   'P 1'
#
loop_
_entity.id
_entity.type
_entity.pdbx_description
1 polymer ?
#
loop_
_entity_poly.entity_id
_entity_poly.type
_entity_poly.pdbx_seq_one_letter_code
_entity_poly.pdbx_strand_id
1 'polypeptide(L)'
;VHNFVKGFQLSLLEHFYSHPLSVLCCKVQESEKRVQLLSHNQFENIRRLPSFRRFVESQEVEKQAALLTDDKCLKETAQALLKGLYSYHENYFPILRCLHAFTSSLPKYPLGKQIRELHCACLERSVWEREEYESAMQLVRMLAKDELVAILEKCVDILISSSAKFLRTALEKLERYVHLLNNLEGTEVLLNILIPLLFSASIPTEEM
;
A
#
# COMPACT_ATOMS: atom_id res chain seq x y z
N VAL A 1 10.08 13.49 -21.71
CA VAL A 1 9.50 13.93 -20.41
C VAL A 1 8.42 15.01 -20.58
N HIS A 2 8.59 16.01 -21.46
CA HIS A 2 7.60 17.09 -21.68
C HIS A 2 6.16 16.62 -21.94
N ASN A 3 5.97 15.69 -22.88
CA ASN A 3 4.64 15.16 -23.19
C ASN A 3 4.03 14.38 -22.02
N PHE A 4 4.85 13.69 -21.22
CA PHE A 4 4.39 13.01 -20.00
C PHE A 4 3.92 14.02 -18.96
N VAL A 5 4.67 15.10 -18.73
CA VAL A 5 4.27 16.16 -17.78
C VAL A 5 2.97 16.83 -18.22
N LYS A 6 2.82 17.14 -19.51
CA LYS A 6 1.56 17.69 -20.05
C LYS A 6 0.39 16.72 -19.91
N GLY A 7 0.61 15.44 -20.20
CA GLY A 7 -0.40 14.40 -20.00
C GLY A 7 -0.81 14.29 -18.53
N PHE A 8 0.16 14.29 -17.61
CA PHE A 8 -0.10 14.26 -16.18
C PHE A 8 -0.86 15.51 -15.69
N GLN A 9 -0.51 16.70 -16.19
CA GLN A 9 -1.24 17.94 -15.91
C GLN A 9 -2.69 17.85 -16.38
N LEU A 10 -2.93 17.28 -17.55
CA LEU A 10 -4.29 17.07 -18.08
C LEU A 10 -5.07 16.08 -17.21
N SER A 11 -4.47 14.94 -16.83
CA SER A 11 -5.11 13.98 -15.93
C SER A 11 -5.43 14.58 -14.55
N LEU A 12 -4.53 15.43 -14.02
CA LEU A 12 -4.77 16.13 -12.76
C LEU A 12 -5.92 17.13 -12.86
N LEU A 13 -5.97 17.89 -13.96
CA LEU A 13 -7.05 18.82 -14.26
C LEU A 13 -8.39 18.06 -14.33
N GLU A 14 -8.45 16.99 -15.10
CA GLU A 14 -9.63 16.16 -15.26
C GLU A 14 -10.10 15.59 -13.91
N HIS A 15 -9.18 15.10 -13.07
CA HIS A 15 -9.50 14.58 -11.73
C HIS A 15 -10.17 15.64 -10.83
N PHE A 16 -9.66 16.87 -10.81
CA PHE A 16 -10.21 17.93 -9.96
C PHE A 16 -11.48 18.58 -10.54
N TYR A 17 -11.69 18.52 -11.85
CA TYR A 17 -12.90 19.05 -12.49
C TYR A 17 -14.06 18.04 -12.51
N SER A 18 -13.77 16.75 -12.65
CA SER A 18 -14.81 15.72 -12.83
C SER A 18 -15.55 15.34 -11.55
N HIS A 19 -14.88 15.41 -10.38
CA HIS A 19 -15.44 14.88 -9.16
C HIS A 19 -15.41 15.89 -8.00
N PRO A 20 -16.57 16.30 -7.44
CA PRO A 20 -16.62 17.32 -6.40
C PRO A 20 -15.96 16.89 -5.09
N LEU A 21 -15.82 15.58 -4.85
CA LEU A 21 -15.12 15.04 -3.68
C LEU A 21 -13.59 15.10 -3.81
N SER A 22 -13.04 15.41 -4.98
CA SER A 22 -11.60 15.62 -5.17
C SER A 22 -11.08 16.78 -4.31
N VAL A 23 -11.96 17.65 -3.80
CA VAL A 23 -11.63 18.65 -2.77
C VAL A 23 -11.04 18.02 -1.50
N LEU A 24 -11.30 16.75 -1.21
CA LEU A 24 -10.73 16.02 -0.08
C LEU A 24 -9.31 15.50 -0.36
N CYS A 25 -8.88 15.47 -1.64
CA CYS A 25 -7.53 15.08 -2.05
C CYS A 25 -6.52 16.19 -1.73
N CYS A 26 -6.14 16.30 -0.46
CA CYS A 26 -5.20 17.29 0.03
C CYS A 26 -4.33 16.71 1.15
N LYS A 27 -3.75 17.53 2.03
CA LYS A 27 -3.01 17.02 3.21
C LYS A 27 -3.98 16.56 4.30
N VAL A 28 -3.60 15.57 5.11
CA VAL A 28 -4.45 14.99 6.19
C VAL A 28 -5.15 16.05 7.04
N GLN A 29 -4.39 17.03 7.56
CA GLN A 29 -4.92 18.08 8.43
C GLN A 29 -5.96 18.97 7.73
N GLU A 30 -5.81 19.14 6.42
CA GLU A 30 -6.70 19.98 5.60
C GLU A 30 -7.94 19.18 5.18
N SER A 31 -7.78 17.90 4.85
CA SER A 31 -8.89 17.03 4.51
C SER A 31 -9.82 16.83 5.71
N GLU A 32 -9.28 16.69 6.92
CA GLU A 32 -10.07 16.68 8.16
C GLU A 32 -10.96 17.92 8.34
N LYS A 33 -10.39 19.12 8.12
CA LYS A 33 -11.13 20.39 8.19
C LYS A 33 -12.19 20.46 7.09
N ARG A 34 -11.86 20.03 5.87
CA ARG A 34 -12.81 20.04 4.74
C ARG A 34 -13.98 19.10 4.97
N VAL A 35 -13.74 17.92 5.55
CA VAL A 35 -14.82 16.99 5.94
C VAL A 35 -15.78 17.63 6.95
N GLN A 36 -15.27 18.45 7.87
CA GLN A 36 -16.11 19.17 8.82
C GLN A 36 -17.07 20.18 8.16
N LEU A 37 -16.65 20.75 7.02
CA LEU A 37 -17.37 21.78 6.27
C LEU A 37 -18.25 21.22 5.13
N LEU A 38 -18.28 19.90 4.93
CA LEU A 38 -19.10 19.30 3.87
C LEU A 38 -20.58 19.55 4.13
N SER A 39 -21.29 19.89 3.05
CA SER A 39 -22.75 19.95 3.03
C SER A 39 -23.38 18.57 2.89
N HIS A 40 -24.67 18.45 3.22
CA HIS A 40 -25.44 17.22 3.05
C HIS A 40 -25.34 16.63 1.63
N ASN A 41 -25.44 17.46 0.59
CA ASN A 41 -25.31 17.01 -0.80
C ASN A 41 -23.91 16.44 -1.13
N GLN A 42 -22.86 16.90 -0.45
CA GLN A 42 -21.52 16.32 -0.60
C GLN A 42 -21.41 14.98 0.15
N PHE A 43 -22.10 14.82 1.28
CA PHE A 43 -22.22 13.52 1.92
C PHE A 43 -22.99 12.51 1.05
N GLU A 44 -24.04 12.95 0.35
CA GLU A 44 -24.72 12.12 -0.65
C GLU A 44 -23.78 11.65 -1.76
N ASN A 45 -22.84 12.50 -2.21
CA ASN A 45 -21.82 12.10 -3.17
C ASN A 45 -20.91 11.00 -2.59
N ILE A 46 -20.56 11.05 -1.29
CA ILE A 46 -19.78 9.99 -0.63
C ILE A 46 -20.59 8.69 -0.59
N ARG A 47 -21.87 8.75 -0.21
CA ARG A 47 -22.78 7.59 -0.19
C ARG A 47 -22.94 6.92 -1.55
N ARG A 48 -22.75 7.68 -2.63
CA ARG A 48 -22.83 7.17 -4.02
C ARG A 48 -21.55 6.49 -4.50
N LEU A 49 -20.42 6.66 -3.82
CA LEU A 49 -19.16 6.03 -4.22
C LEU A 49 -19.28 4.49 -4.17
N PRO A 50 -18.86 3.77 -5.23
CA PRO A 50 -18.91 2.31 -5.23
C PRO A 50 -18.12 1.67 -4.09
N SER A 51 -16.94 2.19 -3.76
CA SER A 51 -16.14 1.73 -2.62
C SER A 51 -16.85 1.96 -1.30
N PHE A 52 -17.46 3.12 -1.10
CA PHE A 52 -18.19 3.40 0.13
C PHE A 52 -19.42 2.51 0.30
N ARG A 53 -20.12 2.16 -0.78
CA ARG A 53 -21.23 1.20 -0.72
C ARG A 53 -20.77 -0.18 -0.26
N ARG A 54 -19.67 -0.69 -0.83
CA ARG A 54 -19.05 -1.95 -0.39
C ARG A 54 -18.62 -1.90 1.07
N PHE A 55 -18.04 -0.78 1.50
CA PHE A 55 -17.70 -0.55 2.90
C PHE A 55 -18.94 -0.59 3.81
N VAL A 56 -20.05 0.03 3.42
CA VAL A 56 -21.29 -0.01 4.20
C VAL A 56 -21.83 -1.43 4.28
N GLU A 57 -21.84 -2.17 3.18
CA GLU A 57 -22.31 -3.57 3.11
C GLU A 57 -21.56 -4.50 4.09
N SER A 58 -20.29 -4.20 4.41
CA SER A 58 -19.50 -4.98 5.39
C SER A 58 -19.73 -4.58 6.85
N GLN A 59 -20.49 -3.51 7.14
CA GLN A 59 -20.79 -3.08 8.51
C GLN A 59 -22.03 -3.77 9.10
N GLU A 60 -22.15 -3.71 10.43
CA GLU A 60 -23.36 -4.14 11.15
C GLU A 60 -24.61 -3.34 10.75
N VAL A 61 -25.78 -3.99 10.76
CA VAL A 61 -27.06 -3.42 10.27
C VAL A 61 -27.39 -2.06 10.90
N GLU A 62 -27.15 -1.90 12.21
CA GLU A 62 -27.39 -0.62 12.90
C GLU A 62 -26.48 0.49 12.38
N LYS A 63 -25.21 0.16 12.14
CA LYS A 63 -24.22 1.09 11.59
C LYS A 63 -24.49 1.40 10.12
N GLN A 64 -25.01 0.44 9.35
CA GLN A 64 -25.44 0.68 7.96
C GLN A 64 -26.53 1.76 7.90
N ALA A 65 -27.58 1.63 8.73
CA ALA A 65 -28.65 2.62 8.80
C ALA A 65 -28.11 4.00 9.19
N ALA A 66 -27.22 4.06 10.19
CA ALA A 66 -26.60 5.32 10.61
C ALA A 66 -25.75 5.97 9.51
N LEU A 67 -24.92 5.22 8.78
CA LEU A 67 -24.08 5.76 7.70
C LEU A 67 -24.91 6.31 6.52
N LEU A 68 -26.07 5.71 6.26
CA LEU A 68 -26.95 6.12 5.16
C LEU A 68 -27.88 7.28 5.51
N THR A 69 -28.16 7.52 6.80
CA THR A 69 -29.16 8.51 7.22
C THR A 69 -28.60 9.66 8.06
N ASP A 70 -27.55 9.43 8.85
CA ASP A 70 -26.93 10.42 9.73
C ASP A 70 -25.60 10.94 9.16
N ASP A 71 -25.60 12.22 8.79
CA ASP A 71 -24.41 12.92 8.31
C ASP A 71 -23.32 13.04 9.39
N LYS A 72 -23.67 13.06 10.68
CA LYS A 72 -22.70 13.15 11.77
C LYS A 72 -21.91 11.85 11.88
N CYS A 73 -22.59 10.70 11.90
CA CYS A 73 -21.96 9.38 11.85
C CYS A 73 -21.07 9.22 10.60
N LEU A 74 -21.58 9.62 9.42
CA LEU A 74 -20.81 9.57 8.18
C LEU A 74 -19.58 10.47 8.22
N LYS A 75 -19.68 11.67 8.81
CA LYS A 75 -18.56 12.60 8.95
C LYS A 75 -17.40 11.99 9.73
N GLU A 76 -17.68 11.40 10.90
CA GLU A 76 -16.67 10.75 11.74
C GLU A 76 -16.02 9.56 11.00
N THR A 77 -16.85 8.77 10.31
CA THR A 77 -16.40 7.63 9.51
C THR A 77 -15.54 8.05 8.33
N ALA A 78 -15.93 9.09 7.59
CA ALA A 78 -15.17 9.62 6.46
C ALA A 78 -13.80 10.14 6.89
N GLN A 79 -13.70 10.79 8.06
CA GLN A 79 -12.40 11.19 8.61
C GLN A 79 -11.51 9.99 8.93
N ALA A 80 -12.08 8.94 9.54
CA ALA A 80 -11.36 7.71 9.84
C ALA A 80 -10.87 7.00 8.56
N LEU A 81 -11.73 6.89 7.54
CA LEU A 81 -11.40 6.27 6.25
C LEU A 81 -10.30 7.05 5.52
N LEU A 82 -10.39 8.38 5.49
CA LEU A 82 -9.34 9.21 4.89
C LEU A 82 -7.99 9.02 5.60
N LYS A 83 -7.97 9.05 6.93
CA LYS A 83 -6.74 8.74 7.71
C LYS A 83 -6.19 7.35 7.39
N GLY A 84 -7.08 6.37 7.26
CA GLY A 84 -6.73 5.01 6.81
C GLY A 84 -6.06 5.02 5.45
N LEU A 85 -6.62 5.74 4.47
CA LEU A 85 -6.07 5.87 3.13
C LEU A 85 -4.66 6.53 3.12
N TYR A 86 -4.43 7.58 3.91
CA TYR A 86 -3.09 8.16 4.03
C TYR A 86 -2.11 7.18 4.66
N SER A 87 -2.51 6.51 5.75
CA SER A 87 -1.68 5.50 6.42
C SER A 87 -1.34 4.36 5.47
N TYR A 88 -2.30 3.92 4.66
CA TYR A 88 -2.12 2.92 3.62
C TYR A 88 -1.03 3.35 2.63
N HIS A 89 -1.12 4.57 2.07
CA HIS A 89 -0.12 5.05 1.12
C HIS A 89 1.27 5.27 1.75
N GLU A 90 1.33 5.72 3.01
CA GLU A 90 2.59 5.83 3.75
C GLU A 90 3.28 4.47 3.91
N ASN A 91 2.51 3.39 4.10
CA ASN A 91 3.04 2.03 4.22
C ASN A 91 3.33 1.40 2.84
N TYR A 92 2.51 1.68 1.84
CA TYR A 92 2.56 1.05 0.54
C TYR A 92 3.87 1.30 -0.21
N PHE A 93 4.31 2.55 -0.32
CA PHE A 93 5.49 2.88 -1.12
C PHE A 93 6.81 2.31 -0.57
N PRO A 94 7.09 2.34 0.75
CA PRO A 94 8.24 1.65 1.32
C PRO A 94 8.22 0.15 1.04
N ILE A 95 7.07 -0.52 1.23
CA ILE A 95 6.94 -1.96 0.99
C ILE A 95 7.12 -2.29 -0.50
N LEU A 96 6.56 -1.49 -1.40
CA LEU A 96 6.76 -1.62 -2.84
C LEU A 96 8.25 -1.51 -3.21
N ARG A 97 8.99 -0.60 -2.59
CA ARG A 97 10.44 -0.45 -2.80
C ARG A 97 11.21 -1.65 -2.27
N CYS A 98 10.82 -2.21 -1.12
CA CYS A 98 11.40 -3.44 -0.60
C CYS A 98 11.17 -4.60 -1.57
N LEU A 99 9.92 -4.79 -2.04
CA LEU A 99 9.60 -5.83 -3.03
C LEU A 99 10.41 -5.65 -4.32
N HIS A 100 10.52 -4.41 -4.82
CA HIS A 100 11.36 -4.10 -5.98
C HIS A 100 12.84 -4.41 -5.72
N ALA A 101 13.34 -4.20 -4.50
CA ALA A 101 14.71 -4.57 -4.14
C ALA A 101 14.96 -6.08 -4.23
N PHE A 102 13.97 -6.91 -3.87
CA PHE A 102 14.05 -8.36 -4.04
C PHE A 102 14.00 -8.81 -5.49
N THR A 103 13.22 -8.13 -6.33
CA THR A 103 12.83 -8.69 -7.64
C THR A 103 13.60 -8.08 -8.82
N SER A 104 14.14 -6.88 -8.66
CA SER A 104 14.79 -6.14 -9.75
C SER A 104 16.18 -6.64 -10.12
N SER A 105 16.85 -7.38 -9.23
CA SER A 105 18.13 -8.03 -9.49
C SER A 105 17.99 -9.45 -10.03
N LEU A 106 16.77 -10.02 -10.00
CA LEU A 106 16.53 -11.40 -10.42
C LEU A 106 16.68 -11.55 -11.94
N PRO A 107 17.16 -12.72 -12.41
CA PRO A 107 17.22 -12.99 -13.83
C PRO A 107 15.83 -12.95 -14.46
N LYS A 108 15.74 -12.42 -15.68
CA LYS A 108 14.51 -12.25 -16.46
C LYS A 108 13.48 -11.25 -15.89
N TYR A 109 13.75 -10.59 -14.77
CA TYR A 109 12.92 -9.52 -14.19
C TYR A 109 11.42 -9.89 -14.12
N PRO A 110 11.04 -10.97 -13.41
CA PRO A 110 9.68 -11.52 -13.44
C PRO A 110 8.60 -10.50 -13.07
N LEU A 111 8.90 -9.56 -12.17
CA LEU A 111 7.97 -8.50 -11.75
C LEU A 111 8.35 -7.11 -12.28
N GLY A 112 9.11 -7.07 -13.36
CA GLY A 112 9.58 -5.86 -14.00
C GLY A 112 10.93 -5.38 -13.48
N LYS A 113 11.66 -4.67 -14.36
CA LYS A 113 12.99 -4.14 -14.06
C LYS A 113 12.88 -2.81 -13.31
N GLN A 114 11.91 -1.98 -13.71
CA GLN A 114 11.71 -0.65 -13.15
C GLN A 114 10.59 -0.66 -12.12
N ILE A 115 10.72 0.16 -11.06
CA ILE A 115 9.71 0.22 -10.00
C ILE A 115 8.31 0.58 -10.51
N ARG A 116 8.20 1.35 -11.60
CA ARG A 116 6.92 1.69 -12.23
C ARG A 116 6.21 0.47 -12.83
N GLU A 117 6.95 -0.51 -13.33
CA GLU A 117 6.38 -1.73 -13.90
C GLU A 117 5.73 -2.57 -12.78
N LEU A 118 6.47 -2.76 -11.68
CA LEU A 118 5.93 -3.40 -10.48
C LEU A 118 4.72 -2.64 -9.92
N HIS A 119 4.80 -1.32 -9.82
CA HIS A 119 3.70 -0.48 -9.34
C HIS A 119 2.43 -0.67 -10.19
N CYS A 120 2.55 -0.60 -11.51
CA CYS A 120 1.43 -0.85 -12.42
C CYS A 120 0.86 -2.26 -12.23
N ALA A 121 1.72 -3.27 -12.11
CA ALA A 121 1.29 -4.65 -11.89
C ALA A 121 0.51 -4.84 -10.57
N CYS A 122 0.92 -4.15 -9.49
CA CYS A 122 0.24 -4.12 -8.20
C CYS A 122 -1.14 -3.44 -8.26
N LEU A 123 -1.28 -2.39 -9.08
CA LEU A 123 -2.54 -1.64 -9.20
C LEU A 123 -3.61 -2.40 -10.00
N GLU A 124 -3.19 -3.26 -10.92
CA GLU A 124 -4.11 -4.06 -11.75
C GLU A 124 -4.73 -5.23 -10.99
N ARG A 125 -3.90 -5.97 -10.23
CA ARG A 125 -4.32 -7.14 -9.43
C ARG A 125 -3.28 -7.45 -8.36
N SER A 126 -3.67 -8.22 -7.37
CA SER A 126 -2.78 -8.75 -6.34
C SER A 126 -1.55 -9.40 -6.97
N VAL A 127 -0.35 -9.02 -6.50
CA VAL A 127 0.89 -9.53 -7.11
C VAL A 127 1.07 -11.02 -6.85
N TRP A 128 0.67 -11.53 -5.69
CA TRP A 128 0.82 -12.94 -5.33
C TRP A 128 -0.10 -13.90 -6.11
N GLU A 129 -1.13 -13.38 -6.78
CA GLU A 129 -1.98 -14.18 -7.67
C GLU A 129 -1.34 -14.40 -9.06
N ARG A 130 -0.18 -13.78 -9.31
CA ARG A 130 0.54 -13.85 -10.58
C ARG A 130 1.52 -15.02 -10.60
N GLU A 131 1.57 -15.78 -11.69
CA GLU A 131 2.58 -16.84 -11.88
C GLU A 131 4.01 -16.29 -11.87
N GLU A 132 4.16 -15.05 -12.31
CA GLU A 132 5.43 -14.33 -12.29
C GLU A 132 5.94 -14.10 -10.86
N TYR A 133 5.04 -13.93 -9.89
CA TYR A 133 5.42 -13.78 -8.49
C TYR A 133 5.94 -15.09 -7.91
N GLU A 134 5.28 -16.21 -8.19
CA GLU A 134 5.79 -17.53 -7.77
C GLU A 134 7.18 -17.81 -8.37
N SER A 135 7.34 -17.50 -9.65
CA SER A 135 8.64 -17.59 -10.33
C SER A 135 9.71 -16.71 -9.66
N ALA A 136 9.34 -15.47 -9.27
CA ALA A 136 10.23 -14.57 -8.55
C ALA A 136 10.63 -15.15 -7.18
N MET A 137 9.67 -15.68 -6.42
CA MET A 137 9.92 -16.25 -5.09
C MET A 137 10.80 -17.50 -5.16
N GLN A 138 10.66 -18.33 -6.19
CA GLN A 138 11.57 -19.45 -6.44
C GLN A 138 13.00 -18.98 -6.67
N LEU A 139 13.20 -17.92 -7.46
CA LEU A 139 14.52 -17.35 -7.71
C LEU A 139 15.12 -16.71 -6.44
N VAL A 140 14.30 -16.01 -5.64
CA VAL A 140 14.76 -15.44 -4.36
C VAL A 140 15.27 -16.54 -3.41
N ARG A 141 14.62 -17.71 -3.39
CA ARG A 141 15.06 -18.86 -2.58
C ARG A 141 16.40 -19.45 -3.03
N MET A 142 16.83 -19.17 -4.26
CA MET A 142 18.10 -19.64 -4.81
C MET A 142 19.24 -18.62 -4.63
N LEU A 143 18.97 -17.43 -4.08
CA LEU A 143 20.00 -16.42 -3.85
C LEU A 143 21.04 -16.91 -2.84
N ALA A 144 22.30 -16.52 -3.07
CA ALA A 144 23.35 -16.77 -2.11
C ALA A 144 23.07 -15.98 -0.81
N LYS A 145 23.59 -16.48 0.32
CA LYS A 145 23.44 -15.82 1.63
C LYS A 145 23.82 -14.34 1.57
N ASP A 146 24.98 -14.02 1.01
CA ASP A 146 25.51 -12.65 0.97
C ASP A 146 24.62 -11.72 0.13
N GLU A 147 24.08 -12.22 -0.99
CA GLU A 147 23.14 -11.47 -1.82
C GLU A 147 21.82 -11.20 -1.10
N LEU A 148 21.30 -12.22 -0.40
CA LEU A 148 20.08 -12.09 0.38
C LEU A 148 20.25 -11.10 1.53
N VAL A 149 21.36 -11.19 2.27
CA VAL A 149 21.69 -10.24 3.35
C VAL A 149 21.77 -8.82 2.80
N ALA A 150 22.48 -8.59 1.70
CA ALA A 150 22.58 -7.26 1.09
C ALA A 150 21.21 -6.68 0.67
N ILE A 151 20.29 -7.52 0.17
CA ILE A 151 18.91 -7.10 -0.15
C ILE A 151 18.13 -6.76 1.13
N LEU A 152 18.26 -7.56 2.18
CA LEU A 152 17.58 -7.33 3.46
C LEU A 152 18.09 -6.05 4.14
N GLU A 153 19.38 -5.79 4.13
CA GLU A 153 19.99 -4.53 4.61
C GLU A 153 19.46 -3.34 3.82
N LYS A 154 19.37 -3.44 2.49
CA LYS A 154 18.73 -2.41 1.67
C LYS A 154 17.25 -2.18 2.04
N CYS A 155 16.52 -3.23 2.40
CA CYS A 155 15.16 -3.12 2.90
C CYS A 155 15.11 -2.42 4.27
N VAL A 156 16.06 -2.71 5.16
CA VAL A 156 16.21 -2.01 6.45
C VAL A 156 16.40 -0.50 6.19
N ASP A 157 17.29 -0.11 5.28
CA ASP A 157 17.51 1.30 4.93
C ASP A 157 16.25 1.98 4.37
N ILE A 158 15.49 1.29 3.52
CA ILE A 158 14.21 1.78 2.98
C ILE A 158 13.19 2.00 4.10
N LEU A 159 13.13 1.09 5.07
CA LEU A 159 12.18 1.18 6.18
C LEU A 159 12.60 2.21 7.23
N ILE A 160 13.89 2.35 7.54
CA ILE A 160 14.43 3.38 8.44
C ILE A 160 14.17 4.78 7.89
N SER A 161 14.36 4.97 6.58
CA SER A 161 14.11 6.25 5.92
C SER A 161 12.62 6.58 5.75
N SER A 162 11.73 5.64 6.05
CA SER A 162 10.28 5.84 6.00
C SER A 162 9.73 6.49 7.28
N SER A 163 8.75 7.37 7.13
CA SER A 163 7.98 7.92 8.27
C SER A 163 6.90 6.97 8.80
N ALA A 164 6.74 5.79 8.18
CA ALA A 164 5.66 4.85 8.44
C ALA A 164 5.79 4.15 9.80
N LYS A 165 5.04 4.61 10.80
CA LYS A 165 5.05 4.06 12.17
C LYS A 165 4.67 2.59 12.23
N PHE A 166 3.75 2.15 11.36
CA PHE A 166 3.26 0.77 11.31
C PHE A 166 4.34 -0.24 10.87
N LEU A 167 5.42 0.23 10.23
CA LEU A 167 6.49 -0.65 9.75
C LEU A 167 7.56 -0.94 10.80
N ARG A 168 7.48 -0.35 12.01
CA ARG A 168 8.49 -0.56 13.07
C ARG A 168 8.64 -2.02 13.47
N THR A 169 7.53 -2.74 13.66
CA THR A 169 7.59 -4.16 14.02
C THR A 169 8.16 -5.01 12.89
N ALA A 170 7.90 -4.64 11.63
CA ALA A 170 8.50 -5.31 10.47
C ALA A 170 10.00 -5.01 10.38
N LEU A 171 10.42 -3.78 10.65
CA LEU A 171 11.82 -3.36 10.72
C LEU A 171 12.58 -4.13 11.81
N GLU A 172 12.07 -4.20 13.03
CA GLU A 172 12.70 -4.96 14.12
C GLU A 172 12.85 -6.45 13.77
N LYS A 173 11.85 -7.05 13.13
CA LYS A 173 11.93 -8.43 12.65
C LYS A 173 13.00 -8.57 11.56
N LEU A 174 13.05 -7.63 10.62
CA LEU A 174 14.01 -7.63 9.52
C LEU A 174 15.45 -7.50 10.03
N GLU A 175 15.71 -6.58 10.96
CA GLU A 175 17.01 -6.42 11.63
C GLU A 175 17.44 -7.71 12.36
N ARG A 176 16.50 -8.37 13.05
CA ARG A 176 16.76 -9.68 13.67
C ARG A 176 17.11 -10.74 12.64
N TYR A 177 16.43 -10.77 11.49
CA TYR A 177 16.74 -11.74 10.42
C TYR A 177 18.10 -11.47 9.78
N VAL A 178 18.46 -10.21 9.55
CA VAL A 178 19.80 -9.83 9.07
C VAL A 178 20.87 -10.30 10.05
N HIS A 179 20.69 -10.00 11.35
CA HIS A 179 21.62 -10.45 12.39
C HIS A 179 21.70 -11.98 12.48
N LEU A 180 20.57 -12.68 12.39
CA LEU A 180 20.52 -14.14 12.39
C LEU A 180 21.26 -14.71 11.18
N LEU A 181 21.00 -14.21 9.97
CA LEU A 181 21.64 -14.68 8.74
C LEU A 181 23.15 -14.43 8.78
N ASN A 182 23.59 -13.26 9.26
CA ASN A 182 25.02 -12.97 9.42
C ASN A 182 25.71 -13.97 10.35
N ASN A 183 25.05 -14.37 11.45
CA ASN A 183 25.59 -15.30 12.44
C ASN A 183 25.36 -16.79 12.13
N LEU A 184 24.51 -17.14 11.16
CA LEU A 184 24.29 -18.52 10.72
C LEU A 184 25.42 -18.97 9.81
N GLU A 185 26.17 -20.00 10.23
CA GLU A 185 27.10 -20.75 9.38
C GLU A 185 26.41 -21.84 8.51
N GLY A 186 25.07 -21.84 8.39
CA GLY A 186 24.34 -22.89 7.65
C GLY A 186 22.99 -22.45 7.07
N THR A 187 22.70 -22.92 5.86
CA THR A 187 21.58 -22.58 4.95
C THR A 187 20.27 -23.31 5.28
N GLU A 188 19.65 -23.09 6.43
CA GLU A 188 18.32 -23.65 6.73
C GLU A 188 17.39 -22.70 7.49
N VAL A 189 17.06 -21.51 6.93
CA VAL A 189 15.95 -20.68 7.50
C VAL A 189 15.05 -20.01 6.45
N LEU A 190 15.22 -20.27 5.15
CA LEU A 190 14.51 -19.51 4.10
C LEU A 190 12.99 -19.73 4.06
N LEU A 191 12.47 -20.83 4.61
CA LEU A 191 11.03 -21.16 4.58
C LEU A 191 10.18 -20.33 5.55
N ASN A 192 10.74 -19.78 6.62
CA ASN A 192 9.99 -19.04 7.66
C ASN A 192 10.14 -17.51 7.59
N ILE A 193 11.01 -16.98 6.71
CA ILE A 193 11.38 -15.55 6.69
C ILE A 193 10.55 -14.73 5.70
N LEU A 194 10.25 -15.28 4.52
CA LEU A 194 9.57 -14.54 3.45
C LEU A 194 8.05 -14.49 3.62
N ILE A 195 7.43 -15.54 4.17
CA ILE A 195 5.98 -15.60 4.34
C ILE A 195 5.48 -14.49 5.28
N PRO A 196 6.08 -14.22 6.46
CA PRO A 196 5.57 -13.19 7.37
C PRO A 196 5.80 -11.74 6.89
N LEU A 197 6.90 -11.47 6.16
CA LEU A 197 7.16 -10.13 5.59
C LEU A 197 6.17 -9.80 4.47
N LEU A 198 5.80 -10.79 3.66
CA LEU A 198 4.78 -10.66 2.62
C LEU A 198 3.35 -10.67 3.20
N PHE A 199 3.08 -11.41 4.28
CA PHE A 199 1.78 -11.36 4.98
C PHE A 199 1.58 -10.09 5.82
N SER A 200 2.64 -9.41 6.27
CA SER A 200 2.49 -8.06 6.83
C SER A 200 2.23 -7.00 5.76
N ALA A 201 2.53 -7.34 4.50
CA ALA A 201 2.12 -6.63 3.31
C ALA A 201 0.83 -7.21 2.70
N SER A 202 0.07 -8.02 3.46
CA SER A 202 -1.36 -8.17 3.24
C SER A 202 -1.99 -6.80 3.46
N ILE A 203 -1.94 -6.02 2.39
CA ILE A 203 -2.95 -5.03 2.06
C ILE A 203 -4.28 -5.73 2.34
N PRO A 204 -5.14 -5.20 3.22
CA PRO A 204 -6.50 -5.69 3.32
C PRO A 204 -7.22 -5.29 2.03
N THR A 205 -7.05 -6.08 0.97
CA THR A 205 -7.87 -5.99 -0.24
C THR A 205 -9.25 -6.62 -0.04
N GLU A 206 -9.61 -7.02 1.18
CA GLU A 206 -10.99 -7.36 1.54
C GLU A 206 -11.71 -6.28 2.38
N GLU A 207 -11.06 -5.16 2.71
CA GLU A 207 -11.74 -4.06 3.43
C GLU A 207 -11.30 -2.68 2.93
N MET A 208 -11.57 -2.37 1.65
CA MET A 208 -11.66 -0.99 1.13
C MET A 208 -12.70 -0.84 0.02
#